data_AF-A0A644ZZV7-F1
#
_entry.id   AF-A0A644ZZV7-F1
#
_cell.length_a   1.000
_cell.length_b   1.000
_cell.length_c   1.000
_cell.angle_alpha   90.00
_cell.angle_beta   90.00
_cell.angle_gamma   90.00
#
_symmetry.space_group_name_H-M   'P 1'
#
loop_
_entity.id
_entity.type
_entity.pdbx_description
1 polymer ?
#
loop_
_entity_poly.entity_id
_entity_poly.type
_entity_poly.pdbx_seq_one_letter_code
_entity_poly.pdbx_strand_id
1 'polypeptide(L)'
;MVGTIVHQLTRNLSENDVKEGGFAPYFIDHTASVYPTAASGSPWSAESIAVTGDTIADLTEDLAAEQKARLAYDNILRMSDDPDVTDAIRFLRAREVVHFQRFGEGLRLAKDRMNEKNVYYMNPSFDK
;
A
#
# COMPACT_ATOMS: atom_id res chain seq x y z
N MET A 1 10.29 5.85 2.91
CA MET A 1 10.88 5.16 1.74
C MET A 1 10.28 5.68 0.44
N VAL A 2 9.01 5.38 0.13
CA VAL A 2 8.39 5.77 -1.16
C VAL A 2 8.48 7.27 -1.45
N GLY A 3 8.11 8.15 -0.51
CA GLY A 3 8.24 9.60 -0.71
C GLY A 3 9.68 10.07 -0.99
N THR A 4 10.68 9.39 -0.42
CA THR A 4 12.10 9.68 -0.68
C THR A 4 12.49 9.29 -2.11
N ILE A 5 12.00 8.15 -2.60
CA ILE A 5 12.20 7.71 -3.99
C ILE A 5 11.61 8.75 -4.94
N VAL A 6 10.35 9.15 -4.70
CA VAL A 6 9.69 10.19 -5.52
C VAL A 6 10.50 11.47 -5.53
N HIS A 7 10.92 11.97 -4.35
CA HIS A 7 11.74 13.18 -4.26
C HIS A 7 13.08 13.06 -5.03
N GLN A 8 13.76 11.91 -4.92
CA GLN A 8 15.04 11.69 -5.60
C GLN A 8 14.90 11.68 -7.13
N LEU A 9 13.81 11.10 -7.64
CA LEU A 9 13.49 11.08 -9.07
C LEU A 9 13.07 12.47 -9.60
N THR A 10 12.45 13.32 -8.77
CA THR A 10 11.89 14.59 -9.23
C THR A 10 12.75 15.83 -8.98
N ARG A 11 13.68 15.80 -8.00
CA ARG A 11 14.40 17.01 -7.54
C ARG A 11 15.30 17.69 -8.57
N ASN A 12 15.69 17.00 -9.64
CA ASN A 12 16.62 17.49 -10.66
C ASN A 12 16.03 17.45 -12.08
N LEU A 13 14.71 17.35 -12.23
CA LEU A 13 14.07 17.31 -13.54
C LEU A 13 14.35 18.60 -14.32
N SER A 14 14.75 18.46 -15.58
CA SER A 14 14.82 19.57 -16.52
C SER A 14 13.43 19.96 -17.02
N GLU A 15 13.31 21.14 -17.63
CA GLU A 15 12.06 21.58 -18.26
C GLU A 15 11.56 20.59 -19.34
N ASN A 16 12.49 19.96 -20.07
CA ASN A 16 12.14 18.96 -21.07
C ASN A 16 11.62 17.68 -20.43
N ASP A 17 12.23 17.20 -19.34
CA ASP A 17 11.77 15.99 -18.63
C ASP A 17 10.34 16.17 -18.12
N VAL A 18 10.02 17.37 -17.59
CA VAL A 18 8.67 17.69 -17.12
C VAL A 18 7.64 17.66 -18.26
N LYS A 19 7.99 18.22 -19.43
CA LYS A 19 7.08 18.34 -20.58
C LYS A 19 6.87 17.03 -21.32
N GLU A 20 7.94 16.27 -21.55
CA GLU A 20 7.89 15.05 -22.36
C GLU A 20 7.55 13.79 -21.53
N GLY A 21 7.89 13.78 -20.24
CA GLY A 21 7.73 12.62 -19.35
C GLY A 21 6.33 12.42 -18.76
N GLY A 22 5.32 13.20 -19.20
CA GLY A 22 3.96 13.13 -18.64
C GLY A 22 3.83 13.62 -17.20
N PHE A 23 4.89 14.22 -16.63
CA PHE A 23 4.91 14.75 -15.25
C PHE A 23 4.33 16.17 -15.16
N ALA A 24 4.15 16.86 -16.30
CA ALA A 24 3.64 18.24 -16.35
C ALA A 24 2.35 18.47 -15.53
N PRO A 25 1.31 17.60 -15.57
CA PRO A 25 0.13 17.81 -14.73
C PRO A 25 0.46 17.86 -13.23
N TYR A 26 1.26 16.90 -12.75
CA TYR A 26 1.70 16.87 -11.35
C TYR A 26 2.57 18.09 -11.01
N PHE A 27 3.47 18.49 -11.91
CA PHE A 27 4.35 19.63 -11.70
C PHE A 27 3.61 20.96 -11.60
N ILE A 28 2.53 21.15 -12.35
CA ILE A 28 1.72 22.37 -12.29
C ILE A 28 1.10 22.54 -10.89
N ASP A 29 0.60 21.46 -10.30
CA ASP A 29 -0.07 21.53 -8.99
C ASP A 29 0.92 21.48 -7.82
N HIS A 30 2.04 20.76 -7.97
CA HIS A 30 2.90 20.38 -6.84
C HIS A 30 4.40 20.62 -7.07
N THR A 31 4.78 21.17 -8.23
CA THR A 31 6.18 21.33 -8.65
C THR A 31 6.91 19.99 -8.57
N ALA A 32 7.93 19.85 -7.73
CA ALA A 32 8.64 18.60 -7.48
C ALA A 32 8.42 18.08 -6.04
N SER A 33 7.49 18.68 -5.30
CA SER A 33 7.18 18.26 -3.93
C SER A 33 6.47 16.89 -3.91
N VAL A 34 6.48 16.22 -2.77
CA VAL A 34 5.82 14.93 -2.58
C VAL A 34 4.39 15.17 -2.11
N TYR A 35 3.41 14.89 -2.98
CA TYR A 35 1.99 14.95 -2.69
C TYR A 35 1.41 13.53 -2.67
N PRO A 36 0.68 13.13 -1.60
CA PRO A 36 0.06 11.81 -1.52
C PRO A 36 -1.09 11.65 -2.51
N THR A 37 -0.78 11.15 -3.71
CA THR A 37 -1.75 10.86 -4.76
C THR A 37 -1.42 9.54 -5.45
N ALA A 38 -2.45 8.86 -5.97
CA ALA A 38 -2.27 7.67 -6.77
C ALA A 38 -1.68 8.00 -8.14
N ALA A 39 -1.18 6.99 -8.86
CA ALA A 39 -0.71 7.16 -10.24
C ALA A 39 -1.82 7.67 -11.20
N SER A 40 -3.09 7.47 -10.85
CA SER A 40 -4.25 8.03 -11.56
C SER A 40 -4.52 9.51 -11.26
N GLY A 41 -3.79 10.12 -10.32
CA GLY A 41 -4.03 11.48 -9.82
C GLY A 41 -5.08 11.58 -8.71
N SER A 42 -5.67 10.47 -8.27
CA SER A 42 -6.63 10.47 -7.16
C SER A 42 -5.93 10.76 -5.82
N PRO A 43 -6.31 11.83 -5.09
CA PRO A 43 -5.66 12.18 -3.83
C PRO A 43 -5.94 11.10 -2.78
N TRP A 44 -4.94 10.82 -1.93
CA TRP A 44 -5.16 9.96 -0.79
C TRP A 44 -6.16 10.59 0.19
N SER A 45 -7.06 9.77 0.73
CA SER A 45 -8.03 10.19 1.73
C SER A 45 -8.21 9.11 2.80
N ALA A 46 -8.83 9.49 3.91
CA ALA A 46 -9.19 8.56 4.98
C ALA A 46 -10.19 7.47 4.53
N GLU A 47 -10.86 7.64 3.39
CA GLU A 47 -11.78 6.63 2.82
C GLU A 47 -11.07 5.32 2.46
N SER A 48 -9.75 5.37 2.27
CA SER A 48 -8.93 4.19 2.02
C SER A 48 -8.63 3.34 3.26
N ILE A 49 -8.98 3.82 4.47
CA ILE A 49 -8.78 3.12 5.74
C ILE A 49 -10.04 2.33 6.07
N ALA A 50 -10.03 1.03 5.76
CA ALA A 50 -11.13 0.13 6.06
C ALA A 50 -10.95 -0.49 7.45
N VAL A 51 -11.51 0.17 8.47
CA VAL A 51 -11.49 -0.25 9.87
C VAL A 51 -12.90 -0.34 10.43
N THR A 52 -13.21 -1.44 11.09
CA THR A 52 -14.57 -1.75 11.57
C THR A 52 -14.65 -2.05 13.06
N GLY A 53 -13.52 -2.43 13.68
CA GLY A 53 -13.49 -2.88 15.07
C GLY A 53 -13.91 -4.34 15.26
N ASP A 54 -14.22 -5.06 14.18
CA ASP A 54 -14.32 -6.51 14.17
C ASP A 54 -12.97 -7.12 13.77
N THR A 55 -12.38 -7.91 14.66
CA THR A 55 -11.04 -8.46 14.46
C THR A 55 -10.93 -9.38 13.24
N ILE A 56 -11.99 -10.11 12.90
CA ILE A 56 -11.97 -11.01 11.73
C ILE A 56 -12.09 -10.19 10.44
N ALA A 57 -12.98 -9.19 10.42
CA ALA A 57 -13.14 -8.30 9.28
C ALA A 57 -11.85 -7.50 9.02
N ASP A 58 -11.28 -6.88 10.06
CA ASP A 58 -10.09 -6.02 9.94
C ASP A 58 -8.86 -6.85 9.52
N LEU A 59 -8.62 -8.03 10.08
CA LEU A 59 -7.51 -8.90 9.63
C LEU A 59 -7.71 -9.45 8.20
N THR A 60 -8.95 -9.59 7.76
CA THR A 60 -9.25 -10.00 6.38
C THR A 60 -9.02 -8.85 5.40
N GLU A 61 -9.34 -7.63 5.81
CA GLU A 61 -8.98 -6.41 5.09
C GLU A 61 -7.46 -6.31 4.94
N ASP A 62 -6.71 -6.43 6.03
CA ASP A 62 -5.25 -6.31 6.04
C ASP A 62 -4.62 -7.30 5.03
N LEU A 63 -5.10 -8.54 5.01
CA LEU A 63 -4.66 -9.56 4.03
C LEU A 63 -4.91 -9.11 2.57
N ALA A 64 -6.06 -8.52 2.29
CA ALA A 64 -6.38 -8.02 0.96
C ALA A 64 -5.56 -6.78 0.60
N ALA A 65 -5.33 -5.87 1.56
CA ALA A 65 -4.47 -4.70 1.40
C ALA A 65 -3.05 -5.11 0.99
N GLU A 66 -2.45 -6.06 1.71
CA GLU A 66 -1.09 -6.53 1.43
C GLU A 66 -0.96 -7.20 0.05
N GLN A 67 -1.97 -7.94 -0.41
CA GLN A 67 -1.94 -8.52 -1.76
C GLN A 67 -2.04 -7.45 -2.86
N LYS A 68 -2.87 -6.42 -2.66
CA LYS A 68 -2.98 -5.29 -3.60
C LYS A 68 -1.68 -4.48 -3.64
N ALA A 69 -1.05 -4.23 -2.49
CA ALA A 69 0.24 -3.55 -2.40
C ALA A 69 1.35 -4.36 -3.10
N ARG A 70 1.45 -5.66 -2.83
CA ARG A 70 2.37 -6.58 -3.52
C ARG A 70 2.20 -6.54 -5.04
N LEU A 71 0.96 -6.55 -5.54
CA LEU A 71 0.67 -6.45 -6.97
C LEU A 71 1.13 -5.09 -7.55
N ALA A 72 0.87 -4.00 -6.84
CA ALA A 72 1.32 -2.68 -7.27
C ALA A 72 2.85 -2.62 -7.40
N TYR A 73 3.59 -3.16 -6.44
CA TYR A 73 5.06 -3.26 -6.53
C TYR A 73 5.53 -4.16 -7.67
N ASP A 74 4.89 -5.31 -7.89
CA ASP A 74 5.21 -6.15 -9.05
C ASP A 74 5.03 -5.37 -10.37
N ASN A 75 4.01 -4.50 -10.46
CA ASN A 75 3.79 -3.66 -11.65
C ASN A 75 4.89 -2.61 -11.81
N ILE A 76 5.31 -1.95 -10.71
CA ILE A 76 6.44 -1.01 -10.74
C ILE A 76 7.72 -1.72 -11.20
N LEU A 77 8.00 -2.93 -10.70
CA LEU A 77 9.18 -3.71 -11.08
C LEU A 77 9.20 -4.13 -12.57
N ARG A 78 8.04 -4.17 -13.24
CA ARG A 78 7.99 -4.42 -14.70
C ARG A 78 8.31 -3.18 -15.52
N MET A 79 8.13 -1.99 -14.93
CA MET A 79 8.27 -0.70 -15.61
C MET A 79 9.56 0.01 -15.26
N SER A 80 10.16 -0.29 -14.11
CA SER A 80 11.36 0.37 -13.61
C SER A 80 12.60 -0.09 -14.38
N ASP A 81 13.40 0.86 -14.82
CA ASP A 81 14.74 0.67 -15.43
C ASP A 81 15.88 1.14 -14.50
N ASP A 82 15.56 1.94 -13.47
CA ASP A 82 16.49 2.38 -12.45
C ASP A 82 16.78 1.29 -11.39
N PRO A 83 18.05 0.84 -11.21
CA PRO A 83 18.44 -0.15 -10.21
C PRO A 83 18.16 0.28 -8.75
N ASP A 84 18.36 1.55 -8.41
CA ASP A 84 18.21 2.07 -7.05
C ASP A 84 16.73 2.07 -6.64
N VAL A 85 15.84 2.41 -7.58
CA VAL A 85 14.39 2.26 -7.40
C VAL A 85 14.02 0.78 -7.28
N THR A 86 14.53 -0.03 -8.20
CA THR A 86 14.20 -1.45 -8.28
C THR A 86 14.53 -2.19 -6.99
N ASP A 87 15.69 -1.95 -6.39
CA ASP A 87 16.11 -2.63 -5.17
C ASP A 87 15.28 -2.21 -3.96
N ALA A 88 14.93 -0.92 -3.85
CA ALA A 88 14.03 -0.45 -2.81
C ALA A 88 12.62 -1.06 -2.94
N ILE A 89 12.10 -1.16 -4.17
CA ILE A 89 10.79 -1.79 -4.42
C ILE A 89 10.82 -3.29 -4.17
N ARG A 90 11.91 -4.01 -4.52
CA ARG A 90 12.07 -5.44 -4.18
C ARG A 90 12.01 -5.68 -2.68
N PHE A 91 12.66 -4.82 -1.90
CA PHE A 91 12.60 -4.89 -0.44
C PHE A 91 11.17 -4.72 0.08
N LEU A 92 10.47 -3.65 -0.34
CA LEU A 92 9.07 -3.40 0.06
C LEU A 92 8.15 -4.56 -0.36
N ARG A 93 8.32 -5.07 -1.58
CA ARG A 93 7.56 -6.21 -2.10
C ARG A 93 7.78 -7.50 -1.32
N ALA A 94 8.99 -7.74 -0.80
CA ALA A 94 9.25 -8.87 0.09
C ALA A 94 8.58 -8.68 1.46
N ARG A 95 8.50 -7.43 1.94
CA ARG A 95 7.80 -7.10 3.19
C ARG A 95 6.32 -7.40 3.12
N GLU A 96 5.62 -7.08 2.02
CA GLU A 96 4.18 -7.36 1.92
C GLU A 96 3.88 -8.86 1.99
N VAL A 97 4.79 -9.72 1.52
CA VAL A 97 4.67 -11.18 1.68
C VAL A 97 4.76 -11.57 3.15
N VAL A 98 5.69 -10.97 3.90
CA VAL A 98 5.83 -11.21 5.33
C VAL A 98 4.62 -10.68 6.08
N HIS A 99 4.15 -9.47 5.77
CA HIS A 99 2.96 -8.88 6.40
C HIS A 99 1.72 -9.74 6.14
N PHE A 100 1.47 -10.14 4.89
CA PHE A 100 0.39 -11.06 4.54
C PHE A 100 0.45 -12.37 5.36
N GLN A 101 1.63 -12.97 5.48
CA GLN A 101 1.80 -14.19 6.29
C GLN A 101 1.50 -13.94 7.77
N ARG A 102 1.90 -12.80 8.33
CA ARG A 102 1.67 -12.46 9.75
C ARG A 102 0.22 -12.11 10.04
N PHE A 103 -0.47 -11.40 9.16
CA PHE A 103 -1.91 -11.18 9.28
C PHE A 103 -2.68 -12.51 9.15
N GLY A 104 -2.25 -13.39 8.25
CA GLY A 104 -2.85 -14.72 8.09
C GLY A 104 -2.67 -15.61 9.33
N GLU A 105 -1.49 -15.56 9.94
CA GLU A 105 -1.23 -16.20 11.23
C GLU A 105 -2.12 -15.62 12.34
N GLY A 106 -2.23 -14.29 12.41
CA GLY A 106 -3.10 -13.59 13.34
C GLY A 106 -4.57 -13.99 13.18
N LEU A 107 -5.06 -14.06 11.93
CA LEU A 107 -6.42 -14.46 11.61
C LEU A 107 -6.70 -15.89 12.05
N ARG A 108 -5.76 -16.82 11.81
CA ARG A 108 -5.87 -18.20 12.27
C ARG A 108 -5.94 -18.27 13.80
N LEU A 109 -5.05 -17.59 14.50
CA LEU A 109 -5.03 -17.57 15.97
C LEU A 109 -6.29 -16.94 16.56
N ALA A 110 -6.85 -15.90 15.93
CA ALA A 110 -8.11 -15.30 16.35
C ALA A 110 -9.26 -16.31 16.22
N LYS A 111 -9.34 -17.02 15.09
CA LYS A 111 -10.33 -18.07 14.87
C LYS A 111 -10.18 -19.24 15.84
N ASP A 112 -8.95 -19.68 16.15
CA ASP A 112 -8.72 -20.78 17.10
C ASP A 112 -9.20 -20.45 18.53
N ARG A 113 -9.13 -19.17 18.92
CA ARG A 113 -9.62 -18.70 20.22
C ARG A 113 -11.14 -18.57 20.27
N MET A 114 -11.77 -18.40 19.11
CA MET A 114 -13.22 -18.39 18.98
C MET A 114 -13.71 -19.84 18.92
N ASN A 115 -14.77 -20.17 19.67
CA ASN A 115 -15.46 -21.44 19.47
C ASN A 115 -16.05 -21.47 18.03
N GLU A 116 -16.09 -22.64 17.38
CA GLU A 116 -16.62 -22.81 16.01
C GLU A 116 -18.04 -22.24 15.83
N LYS A 117 -18.82 -22.18 16.92
CA LYS A 117 -20.17 -21.61 16.95
C LYS A 117 -20.22 -20.08 16.97
N ASN A 118 -19.11 -19.41 17.27
CA ASN A 118 -19.06 -17.98 17.57
C ASN A 118 -18.35 -17.14 16.50
N VAL A 119 -17.54 -17.76 15.61
CA VAL A 119 -16.65 -17.07 14.65
C VAL A 119 -17.35 -16.00 13.80
N TYR A 120 -18.62 -16.23 13.44
CA TYR A 120 -19.42 -15.28 12.65
C TYR A 120 -20.77 -14.95 13.29
N TYR A 121 -21.00 -15.42 14.52
CA TYR A 121 -22.26 -15.19 15.23
C TYR A 121 -22.22 -13.91 16.05
N MET A 122 -21.03 -13.49 16.50
CA MET A 122 -20.82 -12.39 17.43
C MET A 122 -19.45 -11.77 17.17
N ASN A 123 -19.32 -10.45 17.38
CA ASN A 123 -18.04 -9.77 17.35
C ASN A 123 -17.45 -9.84 18.77
N PRO A 124 -16.47 -10.71 19.07
CA PRO A 124 -15.94 -10.86 20.43
C PRO A 124 -15.18 -9.62 20.93
N SER A 125 -14.82 -8.69 20.04
CA SER A 125 -14.21 -7.42 20.41
C SER A 125 -15.23 -6.43 20.97
N PHE A 126 -16.53 -6.70 20.82
CA PHE A 126 -17.63 -5.84 21.26
C PHE A 126 -18.68 -6.57 22.11
N ASP A 127 -19.20 -7.70 21.62
CA ASP A 127 -20.24 -8.51 22.24
C ASP A 127 -19.64 -9.35 23.40
N LYS A 128 -19.80 -8.89 24.65
CA LYS A 128 -19.35 -9.57 25.88
C LYS A 128 -20.44 -10.39 26.54
#